data_AF-A0A7W9WYR1-F1
#
_entry.id   AF-A0A7W9WYR1-F1
#
_cell.length_a   1.000
_cell.length_b   1.000
_cell.length_c   1.000
_cell.angle_alpha   90.00
_cell.angle_beta   90.00
_cell.angle_gamma   90.00
#
_symmetry.space_group_name_H-M   'P 1'
#
loop_
_entity.id
_entity.type
_entity.pdbx_description
1 polymer ?
#
loop_
_entity_poly.entity_id
_entity_poly.type
_entity_poly.pdbx_seq_one_letter_code
_entity_poly.pdbx_strand_id
1 'polypeptide(L)'
;MISPLKSGSLAKFYAFFDKTGAERLNGLDQSYFDGISQADRQEAWNFLANDFARSPDAITGLYLLDSAKAVALFKAEIDMPMPITPFSAVRRMLESNRLLMLKYINKRDPDPIYINAMTAFANSEFKEIRGEFAGSVPIAPVTRGVVDALKRMIFTEIERIPITLAITKLMVIHGMDFDRHNPVYKSIFIAMMSDDPDDKIAGMTRLQQRHTLDYLDE
;
A
#
# COMPACT_ATOMS: atom_id res chain seq x y z
N MET A 1 -38.70 -1.32 -5.68
CA MET A 1 -38.40 -1.27 -7.13
C MET A 1 -37.58 -2.50 -7.47
N ILE A 2 -38.14 -3.43 -8.23
CA ILE A 2 -37.51 -4.70 -8.59
C ILE A 2 -36.74 -4.44 -9.89
N SER A 3 -35.41 -4.44 -9.81
CA SER A 3 -34.52 -4.21 -10.96
C SER A 3 -34.48 -5.45 -11.87
N PRO A 4 -34.34 -5.30 -13.20
CA PRO A 4 -34.37 -6.42 -14.12
C PRO A 4 -33.15 -7.32 -13.94
N LEU A 5 -33.33 -8.59 -14.28
CA LEU A 5 -32.36 -9.68 -14.21
C LEU A 5 -30.94 -9.24 -14.61
N LYS A 6 -30.10 -8.97 -13.60
CA LYS A 6 -28.67 -8.69 -13.76
C LYS A 6 -28.02 -9.89 -14.44
N SER A 7 -27.12 -9.65 -15.38
CA SER A 7 -26.25 -10.71 -15.91
C SER A 7 -25.60 -11.46 -14.74
N GLY A 8 -25.49 -12.79 -14.82
CA GLY A 8 -25.06 -13.61 -13.68
C GLY A 8 -23.70 -13.18 -13.09
N SER A 9 -22.83 -12.60 -13.92
CA SER A 9 -21.52 -12.09 -13.52
C SER A 9 -21.60 -10.74 -12.79
N LEU A 10 -22.49 -9.82 -13.18
CA LEU A 10 -22.70 -8.56 -12.44
C LEU A 10 -23.39 -8.79 -11.09
N ALA A 11 -24.25 -9.81 -10.99
CA ALA A 11 -24.82 -10.24 -9.71
C ALA A 11 -23.74 -10.71 -8.72
N LYS A 12 -22.74 -11.48 -9.19
CA LYS A 12 -21.59 -11.90 -8.37
C LYS A 12 -20.78 -10.70 -7.87
N PHE A 13 -20.55 -9.70 -8.73
CA PHE A 13 -19.88 -8.45 -8.35
C PHE A 13 -20.62 -7.72 -7.22
N TYR A 14 -21.93 -7.48 -7.37
CA TYR A 14 -22.70 -6.80 -6.32
C TYR A 14 -22.80 -7.62 -5.03
N ALA A 15 -22.94 -8.95 -5.15
CA ALA A 15 -22.98 -9.83 -3.99
C ALA A 15 -21.73 -9.73 -3.11
N PHE A 16 -20.57 -9.35 -3.66
CA PHE A 16 -19.38 -9.07 -2.85
C PHE A 16 -19.61 -7.93 -1.84
N PHE A 17 -20.25 -6.85 -2.26
CA PHE A 17 -20.50 -5.68 -1.41
C PHE A 17 -21.56 -5.94 -0.34
N ASP A 18 -22.40 -6.96 -0.54
CA ASP A 18 -23.40 -7.42 0.42
C ASP A 18 -22.82 -8.42 1.45
N LYS A 19 -21.60 -8.96 1.23
CA LYS A 19 -20.98 -9.92 2.16
C LYS A 19 -20.52 -9.27 3.46
N THR A 20 -20.71 -10.01 4.56
CA THR A 20 -20.24 -9.67 5.90
C THR A 20 -19.42 -10.80 6.50
N GLY A 21 -18.41 -10.48 7.31
CA GLY A 21 -17.65 -11.49 8.07
C GLY A 21 -16.57 -12.21 7.27
N ALA A 22 -16.39 -13.52 7.53
CA ALA A 22 -15.26 -14.30 7.05
C ALA A 22 -15.15 -14.38 5.50
N GLU A 23 -16.27 -14.37 4.80
CA GLU A 23 -16.29 -14.40 3.33
C GLU A 23 -15.67 -13.15 2.68
N ARG A 24 -15.59 -12.05 3.44
CA ARG A 24 -14.97 -10.79 3.00
C ARG A 24 -13.45 -10.80 3.18
N LEU A 25 -12.91 -11.70 4.01
CA LEU A 25 -11.47 -11.76 4.29
C LEU A 25 -10.65 -12.12 3.05
N ASN A 26 -11.25 -12.81 2.08
CA ASN A 26 -10.60 -13.13 0.81
C ASN A 26 -10.39 -11.88 -0.07
N GLY A 27 -11.09 -10.78 0.22
CA GLY A 27 -11.00 -9.54 -0.54
C GLY A 27 -11.65 -9.62 -1.93
N LEU A 28 -11.67 -8.46 -2.59
CA LEU A 28 -12.08 -8.34 -3.98
C LEU A 28 -10.88 -8.71 -4.88
N ASP A 29 -11.12 -9.60 -5.84
CA ASP A 29 -10.11 -10.06 -6.80
C ASP A 29 -10.63 -10.05 -8.25
N GLN A 30 -9.76 -10.43 -9.20
CA GLN A 30 -10.10 -10.43 -10.63
C GLN A 30 -11.30 -11.34 -10.96
N SER A 31 -11.53 -12.40 -10.19
CA SER A 31 -12.56 -13.40 -10.47
C SER A 31 -13.99 -12.84 -10.35
N TYR A 32 -14.17 -11.71 -9.66
CA TYR A 32 -15.45 -10.99 -9.58
C TYR A 32 -15.78 -10.23 -10.86
N PHE A 33 -14.80 -10.11 -11.77
CA PHE A 33 -14.93 -9.43 -13.06
C PHE A 33 -14.79 -10.40 -14.25
N ASP A 34 -14.75 -11.72 -14.02
CA ASP A 34 -14.68 -12.69 -15.09
C ASP A 34 -16.04 -12.82 -15.79
N GLY A 35 -16.04 -12.70 -17.13
CA GLY A 35 -17.24 -12.88 -17.94
C GLY A 35 -18.30 -11.77 -17.81
N ILE A 36 -17.96 -10.59 -17.28
CA ILE A 36 -18.82 -9.40 -17.38
C ILE A 36 -18.72 -8.76 -18.76
N SER A 37 -19.85 -8.33 -19.32
CA SER A 37 -19.89 -7.63 -20.60
C SER A 37 -19.27 -6.22 -20.50
N GLN A 38 -18.98 -5.57 -21.61
CA GLN A 38 -18.48 -4.18 -21.57
C GLN A 38 -19.50 -3.21 -20.93
N ALA A 39 -20.80 -3.45 -21.14
CA ALA A 39 -21.85 -2.67 -20.49
C ALA A 39 -21.83 -2.87 -18.96
N ASP A 40 -21.72 -4.13 -18.51
CA ASP A 40 -21.61 -4.46 -17.08
C ASP A 40 -20.33 -3.89 -16.45
N ARG A 41 -19.21 -3.86 -17.19
CA ARG A 41 -17.97 -3.19 -16.74
C ARG A 41 -18.21 -1.71 -16.53
N GLN A 42 -18.90 -1.04 -17.44
CA GLN A 42 -19.17 0.39 -17.30
C GLN A 42 -20.13 0.67 -16.14
N GLU A 43 -21.11 -0.22 -15.90
CA GLU A 43 -21.99 -0.12 -14.72
C GLU A 43 -21.20 -0.32 -13.41
N ALA A 44 -20.40 -1.38 -13.31
CA ALA A 44 -19.54 -1.64 -12.16
C ALA A 44 -18.57 -0.47 -11.91
N TRP A 45 -17.99 0.11 -12.97
CA TRP A 45 -17.16 1.30 -12.86
C TRP A 45 -17.92 2.46 -12.20
N ASN A 46 -19.12 2.77 -12.68
CA ASN A 46 -19.92 3.88 -12.17
C ASN A 46 -20.30 3.66 -10.70
N PHE A 47 -20.62 2.42 -10.32
CA PHE A 47 -20.89 2.06 -8.93
C PHE A 47 -19.66 2.29 -8.04
N LEU A 48 -18.48 1.82 -8.46
CA LEU A 48 -17.26 1.91 -7.67
C LEU A 48 -16.72 3.34 -7.59
N ALA A 49 -16.83 4.12 -8.66
CA ALA A 49 -16.30 5.48 -8.73
C ALA A 49 -17.04 6.46 -7.80
N ASN A 50 -18.24 6.11 -7.33
CA ASN A 50 -19.01 6.95 -6.43
C ASN A 50 -18.43 6.90 -5.00
N ASP A 51 -17.88 8.03 -4.53
CA ASP A 51 -17.25 8.19 -3.19
C ASP A 51 -16.15 7.14 -2.89
N PHE A 52 -15.44 6.73 -3.93
CA PHE A 52 -14.46 5.63 -3.86
C PHE A 52 -13.34 5.88 -2.85
N ALA A 53 -12.96 7.15 -2.64
CA ALA A 53 -11.88 7.55 -1.73
C ALA A 53 -12.13 7.12 -0.27
N ARG A 54 -13.36 6.76 0.09
CA ARG A 54 -13.73 6.26 1.42
C ARG A 54 -13.80 4.75 1.53
N SER A 55 -13.62 4.02 0.43
CA SER A 55 -13.79 2.57 0.40
C SER A 55 -12.56 1.87 -0.19
N PRO A 56 -11.80 1.10 0.61
CA PRO A 56 -10.65 0.35 0.09
C PRO A 56 -11.07 -0.70 -0.95
N ASP A 57 -12.27 -1.26 -0.82
CA ASP A 57 -12.84 -2.19 -1.79
C ASP A 57 -13.16 -1.48 -3.12
N ALA A 58 -13.65 -0.25 -3.07
CA ALA A 58 -13.90 0.54 -4.27
C ALA A 58 -12.60 0.89 -5.00
N ILE A 59 -11.58 1.34 -4.26
CA ILE A 59 -10.24 1.63 -4.80
C ILE A 59 -9.66 0.37 -5.47
N THR A 60 -9.68 -0.76 -4.76
CA THR A 60 -9.19 -2.05 -5.28
C THR A 60 -9.98 -2.48 -6.52
N GLY A 61 -11.30 -2.39 -6.47
CA GLY A 61 -12.18 -2.77 -7.58
C GLY A 61 -11.97 -1.94 -8.83
N LEU A 62 -11.82 -0.61 -8.69
CA LEU A 62 -11.51 0.27 -9.82
C LEU A 62 -10.20 -0.14 -10.49
N TYR A 63 -9.16 -0.41 -9.68
CA TYR A 63 -7.85 -0.84 -10.20
C TYR A 63 -7.91 -2.19 -10.92
N LEU A 64 -8.66 -3.16 -10.37
CA LEU A 64 -8.86 -4.48 -10.99
C LEU A 64 -9.68 -4.41 -12.29
N LEU A 65 -10.67 -3.51 -12.33
CA LEU A 65 -11.56 -3.36 -13.46
C LEU A 65 -10.88 -2.66 -14.65
N ASP A 66 -10.17 -1.57 -14.40
CA ASP A 66 -9.37 -0.85 -15.40
C ASP A 66 -8.28 -0.03 -14.68
N SER A 67 -7.10 -0.63 -14.55
CA SER A 67 -5.98 0.00 -13.83
C SER A 67 -5.49 1.29 -14.49
N ALA A 68 -5.66 1.47 -15.81
CA ALA A 68 -5.24 2.70 -16.50
C ALA A 68 -6.14 3.87 -16.09
N LYS A 69 -7.44 3.66 -16.24
CA LYS A 69 -8.45 4.64 -15.90
C LYS A 69 -8.48 4.91 -14.39
N ALA A 70 -8.24 3.89 -13.57
CA ALA A 70 -8.23 4.02 -12.11
C ALA A 70 -7.04 4.84 -11.63
N VAL A 71 -5.84 4.60 -12.16
CA VAL A 71 -4.65 5.39 -11.80
C VAL A 71 -4.82 6.87 -12.18
N ALA A 72 -5.41 7.18 -13.33
CA ALA A 72 -5.73 8.57 -13.68
C ALA A 72 -6.68 9.22 -12.66
N LEU A 73 -7.71 8.49 -12.22
CA LEU A 73 -8.65 8.95 -11.19
C LEU A 73 -7.97 9.11 -9.82
N PHE A 74 -7.08 8.20 -9.43
CA PHE A 74 -6.36 8.24 -8.17
C PHE A 74 -5.38 9.41 -8.10
N LYS A 75 -4.67 9.70 -9.19
CA LYS A 75 -3.78 10.87 -9.28
C LYS A 75 -4.56 12.17 -9.02
N ALA A 76 -5.68 12.35 -9.72
CA ALA A 76 -6.56 13.50 -9.53
C ALA A 76 -7.09 13.62 -8.08
N GLU A 77 -7.42 12.49 -7.44
CA GLU A 77 -7.87 12.48 -6.05
C GLU A 77 -6.74 12.79 -5.07
N ILE A 78 -5.51 12.31 -5.30
CA ILE A 78 -4.32 12.57 -4.47
C ILE A 78 -3.89 14.03 -4.50
N ASP A 79 -4.07 14.70 -5.62
CA ASP A 79 -3.77 16.14 -5.76
C ASP A 79 -4.72 17.01 -4.90
N MET A 80 -5.84 16.44 -4.44
CA MET A 80 -6.76 17.11 -3.52
C MET A 80 -6.28 16.96 -2.06
N PRO A 81 -6.37 18.02 -1.25
CA PRO A 81 -6.03 17.94 0.17
C PRO A 81 -6.91 16.93 0.89
N MET A 82 -6.32 16.16 1.80
CA MET A 82 -7.08 15.19 2.58
C MET A 82 -8.13 15.90 3.45
N PRO A 83 -9.38 15.39 3.52
CA PRO A 83 -10.42 16.01 4.34
C PRO A 83 -10.00 16.12 5.81
N ILE A 84 -10.19 17.32 6.39
CA ILE A 84 -9.93 17.55 7.82
C ILE A 84 -11.12 17.05 8.63
N THR A 85 -10.86 16.20 9.62
CA THR A 85 -11.89 15.65 10.51
C THR A 85 -11.35 15.47 11.93
N PRO A 86 -12.16 15.77 12.97
CA PRO A 86 -11.76 15.54 14.35
C PRO A 86 -11.79 14.05 14.73
N PHE A 87 -12.45 13.20 13.95
CA PHE A 87 -12.65 11.79 14.28
C PHE A 87 -11.46 10.94 13.84
N SER A 88 -10.70 10.42 14.81
CA SER A 88 -9.49 9.62 14.57
C SER A 88 -9.72 8.39 13.68
N ALA A 89 -10.83 7.68 13.86
CA ALA A 89 -11.19 6.53 13.02
C ALA A 89 -11.35 6.91 11.54
N VAL A 90 -11.92 8.10 11.27
CA VAL A 90 -12.09 8.62 9.91
C VAL A 90 -10.75 9.07 9.34
N ARG A 91 -9.90 9.77 10.12
CA ARG A 91 -8.54 10.14 9.69
C ARG A 91 -7.73 8.91 9.28
N ARG A 92 -7.69 7.87 10.13
CA ARG A 92 -7.00 6.61 9.84
C ARG A 92 -7.50 5.98 8.55
N MET A 93 -8.81 5.92 8.34
CA MET A 93 -9.39 5.37 7.11
C MET A 93 -8.98 6.18 5.87
N LEU A 94 -9.03 7.51 5.94
CA LEU A 94 -8.62 8.39 4.84
C LEU A 94 -7.14 8.23 4.52
N GLU A 95 -6.28 8.13 5.53
CA GLU A 95 -4.84 7.89 5.34
C GLU A 95 -4.57 6.53 4.69
N SER A 96 -5.22 5.46 5.17
CA SER A 96 -5.07 4.11 4.60
C SER A 96 -5.49 4.07 3.13
N ASN A 97 -6.64 4.67 2.81
CA ASN A 97 -7.12 4.75 1.44
C ASN A 97 -6.21 5.59 0.54
N ARG A 98 -5.69 6.72 1.04
CA ARG A 98 -4.73 7.56 0.32
C ARG A 98 -3.44 6.80 0.01
N LEU A 99 -2.93 6.05 0.99
CA LEU A 99 -1.77 5.21 0.82
C LEU A 99 -2.01 4.05 -0.15
N LEU A 100 -3.20 3.43 -0.12
CA LEU A 100 -3.60 2.39 -1.08
C LEU A 100 -3.65 2.91 -2.52
N MET A 101 -4.18 4.12 -2.72
CA MET A 101 -4.16 4.80 -4.04
C MET A 101 -2.73 5.04 -4.52
N LEU A 102 -1.85 5.58 -3.66
CA LEU A 102 -0.43 5.80 -3.99
C LEU A 102 0.27 4.48 -4.34
N LYS A 103 -0.01 3.41 -3.59
CA LYS A 103 0.51 2.07 -3.91
C LYS A 103 0.10 1.61 -5.30
N TYR A 104 -1.15 1.80 -5.69
CA TYR A 104 -1.63 1.42 -7.01
C TYR A 104 -1.07 2.29 -8.14
N ILE A 105 -0.92 3.60 -7.91
CA ILE A 105 -0.23 4.50 -8.84
C ILE A 105 1.20 4.00 -9.06
N ASN A 106 1.98 3.85 -7.98
CA ASN A 106 3.39 3.47 -8.07
C ASN A 106 3.60 2.04 -8.61
N LYS A 107 2.61 1.15 -8.45
CA LYS A 107 2.65 -0.19 -9.06
C LYS A 107 2.52 -0.16 -10.58
N ARG A 108 1.73 0.78 -11.12
CA ARG A 108 1.43 0.84 -12.56
C ARG A 108 2.33 1.84 -13.30
N ASP A 109 2.53 3.01 -12.71
CA ASP A 109 3.17 4.17 -13.31
C ASP A 109 4.06 4.84 -12.24
N PRO A 110 5.21 4.23 -11.93
CA PRO A 110 6.11 4.73 -10.88
C PRO A 110 6.70 6.08 -11.26
N ASP A 111 6.50 7.07 -10.40
CA ASP A 111 6.96 8.44 -10.56
C ASP A 111 7.54 8.92 -9.21
N PRO A 112 8.71 9.59 -9.17
CA PRO A 112 9.32 10.08 -7.94
C PRO A 112 8.36 10.88 -7.05
N ILE A 113 7.48 11.69 -7.64
CA ILE A 113 6.51 12.54 -6.92
C ILE A 113 5.58 11.68 -6.07
N TYR A 114 4.99 10.63 -6.66
CA TYR A 114 4.05 9.76 -5.95
C TYR A 114 4.77 8.76 -5.04
N ILE A 115 6.00 8.36 -5.34
CA ILE A 115 6.81 7.53 -4.43
C ILE A 115 7.16 8.35 -3.17
N ASN A 116 7.65 9.58 -3.35
CA ASN A 116 7.99 10.48 -2.24
C ASN A 116 6.73 10.90 -1.44
N ALA A 117 5.57 11.06 -2.07
CA ALA A 117 4.32 11.36 -1.37
C ALA A 117 3.95 10.28 -0.32
N MET A 118 4.38 9.02 -0.50
CA MET A 118 4.18 7.97 0.50
C MET A 118 4.90 8.26 1.82
N THR A 119 6.00 9.02 1.81
CA THR A 119 6.84 9.26 3.00
C THR A 119 6.12 10.04 4.10
N ALA A 120 5.07 10.80 3.76
CA ALA A 120 4.23 11.49 4.74
C ALA A 120 3.61 10.51 5.76
N PHE A 121 3.27 9.29 5.32
CA PHE A 121 2.64 8.27 6.15
C PHE A 121 3.59 7.56 7.12
N ALA A 122 4.91 7.74 6.95
CA ALA A 122 5.91 7.24 7.90
C ALA A 122 5.80 7.89 9.29
N ASN A 123 5.23 9.09 9.37
CA ASN A 123 5.05 9.85 10.61
C ASN A 123 3.58 9.92 11.06
N SER A 124 2.70 9.07 10.51
CA SER A 124 1.30 9.02 10.93
C SER A 124 1.17 8.77 12.44
N GLU A 125 0.19 9.42 13.08
CA GLU A 125 -0.15 9.15 14.49
C GLU A 125 -0.61 7.69 14.68
N PHE A 126 -1.12 7.05 13.61
CA PHE A 126 -1.65 5.70 13.63
C PHE A 126 -0.56 4.68 13.27
N LYS A 127 -0.28 3.77 14.20
CA LYS A 127 0.71 2.71 13.98
C LYS A 127 0.37 1.79 12.81
N GLU A 128 -0.92 1.54 12.58
CA GLU A 128 -1.37 0.72 11.46
C GLU A 128 -0.96 1.37 10.13
N ILE A 129 -1.10 2.70 10.01
CA ILE A 129 -0.72 3.45 8.81
C ILE A 129 0.79 3.47 8.60
N ARG A 130 1.58 3.64 9.67
CA ARG A 130 3.04 3.53 9.59
C ARG A 130 3.46 2.13 9.12
N GLY A 131 2.81 1.09 9.61
CA GLY A 131 3.01 -0.29 9.15
C GLY A 131 2.61 -0.49 7.69
N GLU A 132 1.44 0.00 7.28
CA GLU A 132 0.97 -0.04 5.89
C GLU A 132 1.94 0.68 4.96
N PHE A 133 2.49 1.83 5.36
CA PHE A 133 3.50 2.57 4.60
C PHE A 133 4.73 1.69 4.37
N ALA A 134 5.31 1.17 5.45
CA ALA A 134 6.50 0.33 5.38
C ALA A 134 6.26 -0.93 4.51
N GLY A 135 5.06 -1.52 4.56
CA GLY A 135 4.70 -2.65 3.71
C GLY A 135 4.45 -2.30 2.24
N SER A 136 3.98 -1.09 1.95
CA SER A 136 3.43 -0.72 0.63
C SER A 136 4.40 -0.01 -0.29
N VAL A 137 5.48 0.59 0.21
CA VAL A 137 6.47 1.25 -0.65
C VAL A 137 7.07 0.26 -1.67
N PRO A 138 7.37 0.73 -2.90
CA PRO A 138 7.92 -0.11 -3.95
C PRO A 138 9.31 -0.65 -3.59
N ILE A 139 9.67 -1.80 -4.18
CA ILE A 139 11.01 -2.39 -4.04
C ILE A 139 11.96 -1.74 -5.05
N ALA A 140 11.51 -1.63 -6.30
CA ALA A 140 12.14 -0.91 -7.39
C ALA A 140 11.07 -0.44 -8.39
N PRO A 141 11.19 0.75 -8.99
CA PRO A 141 12.16 1.81 -8.64
C PRO A 141 11.86 2.41 -7.25
N VAL A 142 12.86 3.02 -6.60
CA VAL A 142 12.73 3.63 -5.27
C VAL A 142 13.45 4.98 -5.21
N THR A 143 12.92 5.92 -4.44
CA THR A 143 13.52 7.24 -4.19
C THR A 143 14.37 7.23 -2.93
N ARG A 144 15.35 8.13 -2.82
CA ARG A 144 16.12 8.33 -1.58
C ARG A 144 15.22 8.69 -0.39
N GLY A 145 14.18 9.51 -0.59
CA GLY A 145 13.25 9.92 0.45
C GLY A 145 12.57 8.74 1.17
N VAL A 146 12.09 7.75 0.41
CA VAL A 146 11.52 6.51 0.95
C VAL A 146 12.53 5.72 1.78
N VAL A 147 13.75 5.55 1.28
CA VAL A 147 14.80 4.82 2.00
C VAL A 147 15.14 5.51 3.32
N ASP A 148 15.26 6.83 3.32
CA ASP A 148 15.55 7.60 4.52
C ASP A 148 14.38 7.61 5.52
N ALA A 149 13.13 7.60 5.03
CA ALA A 149 11.95 7.43 5.86
C ALA A 149 11.93 6.05 6.55
N LEU A 150 12.22 4.96 5.83
CA LEU A 150 12.33 3.62 6.41
C LEU A 150 13.45 3.54 7.45
N LYS A 151 14.63 4.08 7.15
CA LYS A 151 15.75 4.16 8.12
C LYS A 151 15.31 4.90 9.38
N ARG A 152 14.67 6.07 9.25
CA ARG A 152 14.16 6.84 10.39
C ARG A 152 13.21 6.00 11.24
N MET A 153 12.25 5.32 10.62
CA MET A 153 11.34 4.42 11.34
C MET A 153 12.11 3.36 12.14
N ILE A 154 13.16 2.77 11.57
CA ILE A 154 13.99 1.77 12.27
C ILE A 154 14.62 2.35 13.54
N PHE A 155 15.02 3.63 13.54
CA PHE A 155 15.61 4.28 14.71
C PHE A 155 14.57 4.76 15.73
N THR A 156 13.40 5.25 15.29
CA THR A 156 12.46 5.99 16.17
C THR A 156 11.19 5.23 16.52
N GLU A 157 10.84 4.17 15.78
CA GLU A 157 9.62 3.41 16.02
C GLU A 157 9.70 2.58 17.29
N ILE A 158 8.59 2.58 18.04
CA ILE A 158 8.43 1.81 19.28
C ILE A 158 7.45 0.64 19.09
N GLU A 159 6.61 0.70 18.06
CA GLU A 159 5.64 -0.35 17.76
C GLU A 159 6.28 -1.48 16.96
N ARG A 160 6.11 -2.73 17.44
CA ARG A 160 6.80 -3.90 16.90
C ARG A 160 6.45 -4.21 15.44
N ILE A 161 5.19 -4.04 15.04
CA ILE A 161 4.75 -4.35 13.67
C ILE A 161 5.36 -3.37 12.66
N PRO A 162 5.22 -2.04 12.82
CA PRO A 162 5.82 -1.08 11.88
C PRO A 162 7.34 -1.19 11.77
N ILE A 163 8.07 -1.37 12.87
CA ILE A 163 9.54 -1.54 12.80
C ILE A 163 9.93 -2.82 12.05
N THR A 164 9.23 -3.94 12.31
CA THR A 164 9.47 -5.21 11.61
C THR A 164 9.24 -5.05 10.10
N LEU A 165 8.16 -4.37 9.71
CA LEU A 165 7.86 -4.11 8.30
C LEU A 165 8.88 -3.18 7.67
N ALA A 166 9.34 -2.14 8.38
CA ALA A 166 10.34 -1.20 7.88
C ALA A 166 11.68 -1.88 7.62
N ILE A 167 12.16 -2.70 8.57
CA ILE A 167 13.37 -3.52 8.41
C ILE A 167 13.22 -4.48 7.24
N THR A 168 12.12 -5.23 7.20
CA THR A 168 11.89 -6.24 6.15
C THR A 168 11.85 -5.59 4.78
N LYS A 169 11.15 -4.47 4.63
CA LYS A 169 11.08 -3.73 3.38
C LYS A 169 12.43 -3.18 2.96
N LEU A 170 13.18 -2.58 3.89
CA LEU A 170 14.51 -2.04 3.60
C LEU A 170 15.47 -3.14 3.14
N MET A 171 15.42 -4.31 3.78
CA MET A 171 16.21 -5.47 3.35
C MET A 171 15.85 -5.92 1.93
N VAL A 172 14.57 -6.01 1.60
CA VAL A 172 14.09 -6.40 0.26
C VAL A 172 14.48 -5.36 -0.80
N ILE A 173 14.41 -4.05 -0.49
CA ILE A 173 14.89 -2.97 -1.38
C ILE A 173 16.39 -3.18 -1.71
N HIS A 174 17.18 -3.64 -0.75
CA HIS A 174 18.60 -4.01 -0.95
C HIS A 174 18.80 -5.44 -1.50
N GLY A 175 17.78 -6.04 -2.12
CA GLY A 175 17.87 -7.35 -2.78
C GLY A 175 17.92 -8.54 -1.82
N MET A 176 17.51 -8.36 -0.57
CA MET A 176 17.53 -9.39 0.44
C MET A 176 16.09 -9.79 0.84
N ASP A 177 15.57 -10.80 0.15
CA ASP A 177 14.27 -11.39 0.45
C ASP A 177 14.21 -12.00 1.85
N PHE A 178 12.98 -12.08 2.39
CA PHE A 178 12.74 -12.73 3.67
C PHE A 178 13.14 -14.20 3.62
N ASP A 179 14.20 -14.55 4.36
CA ASP A 179 14.61 -15.93 4.56
C ASP A 179 15.05 -16.14 6.02
N ARG A 180 14.18 -16.80 6.78
CA ARG A 180 14.44 -17.12 8.19
C ARG A 180 15.58 -18.13 8.41
N HIS A 181 15.94 -18.88 7.38
CA HIS A 181 17.00 -19.89 7.42
C HIS A 181 18.35 -19.32 6.98
N ASN A 182 18.35 -18.15 6.33
CA ASN A 182 19.56 -17.45 5.98
C ASN A 182 20.18 -16.78 7.23
N PRO A 183 21.36 -17.25 7.71
CA PRO A 183 21.99 -16.69 8.91
C PRO A 183 22.40 -15.23 8.72
N VAL A 184 22.72 -14.84 7.49
CA VAL A 184 23.05 -13.45 7.14
C VAL A 184 21.83 -12.56 7.31
N TYR A 185 20.69 -12.94 6.70
CA TYR A 185 19.42 -12.23 6.85
C TYR A 185 19.11 -12.02 8.32
N LYS A 186 19.12 -13.12 9.08
CA LYS A 186 18.79 -13.12 10.51
C LYS A 186 19.72 -12.19 11.30
N SER A 187 21.03 -12.23 11.03
CA SER A 187 22.00 -11.40 11.75
C SER A 187 21.78 -9.90 11.52
N ILE A 188 21.44 -9.50 10.30
CA ILE A 188 21.16 -8.10 9.96
C ILE A 188 19.82 -7.66 10.56
N PHE A 189 18.79 -8.49 10.43
CA PHE A 189 17.47 -8.22 10.97
C PHE A 189 17.52 -8.03 12.50
N ILE A 190 18.21 -8.93 13.22
CA ILE A 190 18.36 -8.83 14.68
C ILE A 190 19.11 -7.56 15.07
N ALA A 191 20.19 -7.21 14.37
CA ALA A 191 20.94 -5.99 14.66
C ALA A 191 20.07 -4.73 14.50
N MET A 192 19.24 -4.67 13.45
CA MET A 192 18.32 -3.54 13.25
C MET A 192 17.13 -3.52 14.23
N MET A 193 16.79 -4.65 14.83
CA MET A 193 15.79 -4.77 15.91
C MET A 193 16.34 -4.47 17.31
N SER A 194 17.66 -4.34 17.47
CA SER A 194 18.30 -4.05 18.77
C SER A 194 17.82 -2.71 19.33
N ASP A 195 17.78 -2.56 20.65
CA ASP A 195 17.53 -1.24 21.26
C ASP A 195 18.77 -0.34 21.24
N ASP A 196 19.96 -0.91 20.96
CA ASP A 196 21.22 -0.18 20.83
C ASP A 196 21.34 0.50 19.46
N PRO A 197 21.46 1.84 19.38
CA PRO A 197 21.68 2.56 18.13
C PRO A 197 22.92 2.09 17.35
N ASP A 198 24.00 1.68 18.03
CA ASP A 198 25.24 1.25 17.38
C ASP A 198 25.04 -0.08 16.64
N ASP A 199 24.27 -1.00 17.22
CA ASP A 199 23.87 -2.25 16.57
C ASP A 199 23.02 -1.97 15.31
N LYS A 200 22.08 -1.02 15.39
CA LYS A 200 21.26 -0.62 14.23
C LYS A 200 22.13 -0.07 13.10
N ILE A 201 23.07 0.81 13.42
CA ILE A 201 24.03 1.38 12.46
C ILE A 201 24.89 0.27 11.83
N ALA A 202 25.39 -0.66 12.64
CA ALA A 202 26.17 -1.79 12.16
C ALA A 202 25.35 -2.70 11.22
N GLY A 203 24.10 -3.00 11.57
CA GLY A 203 23.17 -3.76 10.73
C GLY A 203 22.90 -3.08 9.39
N MET A 204 22.64 -1.76 9.42
CA MET A 204 22.41 -0.92 8.24
C MET A 204 23.63 -0.89 7.30
N THR A 205 24.82 -0.72 7.87
CA THR A 205 26.08 -0.68 7.12
C THR A 205 26.33 -1.99 6.40
N ARG A 206 26.13 -3.13 7.08
CA ARG A 206 26.26 -4.47 6.48
C ARG A 206 25.26 -4.70 5.34
N LEU A 207 24.07 -4.11 5.42
CA LEU A 207 23.07 -4.20 4.35
C LEU A 207 23.51 -3.39 3.12
N GLN A 208 23.95 -2.14 3.33
CA GLN A 208 24.37 -1.24 2.24
C GLN A 208 25.59 -1.75 1.48
N GLN A 209 26.54 -2.39 2.17
CA GLN A 209 27.73 -2.98 1.53
C GLN A 209 27.40 -4.10 0.53
N ARG A 210 26.19 -4.66 0.56
CA ARG A 210 25.80 -5.75 -0.34
C ARG A 210 25.20 -5.31 -1.67
N HIS A 211 24.50 -4.18 -1.67
CA HIS A 211 23.77 -3.74 -2.84
C HIS A 211 23.66 -2.22 -2.85
N THR A 212 24.29 -1.61 -3.84
CA THR A 212 24.10 -0.19 -4.17
C THR A 212 22.73 -0.02 -4.80
N LEU A 213 21.93 0.91 -4.28
CA LEU A 213 20.62 1.21 -4.85
C LEU A 213 20.76 2.19 -6.02
N ASP A 214 20.12 1.86 -7.12
CA ASP A 214 19.84 2.79 -8.20
C ASP A 214 18.56 3.55 -7.85
N TYR A 215 18.72 4.82 -7.48
CA TYR A 215 17.59 5.66 -7.12
C TYR A 215 16.88 6.18 -8.37
N LEU A 216 15.56 6.27 -8.28
CA LEU A 216 14.79 7.12 -9.17
C LEU A 216 15.03 8.55 -8.69
N ASP A 217 15.92 9.27 -9.38
CA ASP A 217 16.23 10.67 -9.08
C ASP A 217 15.00 11.56 -9.31
N GLU A 218 14.95 12.69 -8.61
CA GLU A 218 13.91 13.74 -8.75
C GLU A 218 14.05 14.54 -10.04
#